data_AF-A0A0Q9HYC5-F1
#
_entry.id   AF-A0A0Q9HYC5-F1
#
_cell.length_a   1.000
_cell.length_b   1.000
_cell.length_c   1.000
_cell.angle_alpha   90.00
_cell.angle_beta   90.00
_cell.angle_gamma   90.00
#
_symmetry.space_group_name_H-M   'P 1'
#
loop_
_entity.id
_entity.type
_entity.pdbx_description
1 polymer ?
#
loop_
_entity_poly.entity_id
_entity_poly.type
_entity_poly.pdbx_seq_one_letter_code
_entity_poly.pdbx_strand_id
1 'polypeptide(L)'
;MLSACQSVPEKIENKENLLAAAGFTAQPANTPQRQASMRKLPPNKFVRQAKGDDFVFVYADPVVCQCVYVGDQNAYGQYRQMVFQKNLADEKRMTASMAQDAFDFAPWGPWGPDGIY
;
A
#
# COMPACT_ATOMS: atom_id res chain seq x y z
N MET A 1 3.32 -23.70 -9.76
CA MET A 1 3.63 -22.36 -10.32
C MET A 1 3.20 -21.31 -9.30
N LEU A 2 4.16 -20.66 -8.64
CA LEU A 2 3.89 -19.58 -7.68
C LEU A 2 3.58 -18.31 -8.49
N SER A 3 2.30 -18.09 -8.78
CA SER A 3 1.85 -16.84 -9.37
C SER A 3 1.86 -15.76 -8.27
N ALA A 4 2.95 -15.02 -8.16
CA ALA A 4 3.06 -13.82 -7.31
C ALA A 4 2.33 -12.60 -7.93
N CYS A 5 1.23 -12.84 -8.65
CA CYS A 5 0.32 -11.79 -9.08
C CYS A 5 -0.75 -11.65 -8.01
N GLN A 6 -0.48 -10.86 -6.97
CA GLN A 6 -1.57 -10.29 -6.18
C GLN A 6 -2.55 -9.63 -7.14
N SER A 7 -3.79 -10.12 -7.15
CA SER A 7 -4.82 -9.61 -8.03
C SER A 7 -5.09 -8.13 -7.71
N VAL A 8 -5.46 -7.34 -8.72
CA VAL A 8 -5.81 -5.92 -8.52
C VAL A 8 -6.87 -5.74 -7.42
N PRO A 9 -7.93 -6.57 -7.32
CA PRO A 9 -8.89 -6.50 -6.22
C PRO A 9 -8.24 -6.70 -4.84
N GLU A 10 -7.36 -7.69 -4.68
CA GLU A 10 -6.67 -7.96 -3.41
C GLU A 10 -5.76 -6.81 -2.98
N LYS A 11 -5.07 -6.16 -3.93
CA LYS A 11 -4.26 -4.96 -3.63
C LYS A 11 -5.12 -3.78 -3.18
N ILE A 12 -6.34 -3.65 -3.72
CA ILE A 12 -7.27 -2.58 -3.37
C ILE A 12 -7.85 -2.83 -1.98
N GLU A 13 -8.40 -4.00 -1.69
CA GLU A 13 -8.93 -4.36 -0.36
C GLU A 13 -7.88 -4.17 0.75
N ASN A 14 -6.64 -4.62 0.48
CA ASN A 14 -5.53 -4.41 1.41
C ASN A 14 -5.26 -2.93 1.68
N LYS A 15 -5.41 -2.07 0.67
CA LYS A 15 -5.20 -0.63 0.82
C LYS A 15 -6.35 0.04 1.54
N GLU A 16 -7.58 -0.35 1.27
CA GLU A 16 -8.77 0.14 1.98
C GLU A 16 -8.71 -0.19 3.47
N ASN A 17 -8.28 -1.41 3.82
CA ASN A 17 -8.04 -1.80 5.21
C ASN A 17 -6.98 -0.93 5.89
N LEU A 18 -5.87 -0.62 5.18
CA LEU A 18 -4.84 0.28 5.70
C LEU A 18 -5.33 1.72 5.84
N LEU A 19 -6.17 2.20 4.93
CA LEU A 19 -6.78 3.54 5.02
C LEU A 19 -7.72 3.61 6.24
N ALA A 20 -8.60 2.64 6.40
CA ALA A 20 -9.52 2.57 7.54
C ALA A 20 -8.77 2.48 8.87
N ALA A 21 -7.76 1.61 8.98
CA ALA A 21 -6.93 1.47 10.18
C ALA A 21 -6.13 2.75 10.49
N ALA A 22 -5.78 3.55 9.47
CA ALA A 22 -5.08 4.81 9.65
C ALA A 22 -6.00 5.94 10.12
N GLY A 23 -7.31 5.73 10.15
CA GLY A 23 -8.30 6.76 10.50
C GLY A 23 -8.88 7.52 9.31
N PHE A 24 -8.69 7.06 8.07
CA PHE A 24 -9.44 7.62 6.94
C PHE A 24 -10.90 7.18 7.00
N THR A 25 -11.79 8.12 6.72
CA THR A 25 -13.24 7.85 6.61
C THR A 25 -13.63 7.72 5.15
N ALA A 26 -14.30 6.61 4.80
CA ALA A 26 -14.87 6.43 3.47
C ALA A 26 -16.13 7.29 3.31
N GLN A 27 -16.15 8.13 2.27
CA GLN A 27 -17.31 8.92 1.87
C GLN A 27 -17.84 8.41 0.53
N PRO A 28 -19.06 7.82 0.49
CA PRO A 28 -19.61 7.30 -0.76
C PRO A 28 -19.93 8.43 -1.73
N ALA A 29 -19.57 8.24 -3.01
CA ALA A 29 -19.94 9.14 -4.10
C ALA A 29 -21.36 8.83 -4.61
N ASN A 30 -22.34 8.88 -3.72
CA ASN A 30 -23.74 8.50 -3.97
C ASN A 30 -24.61 9.62 -4.54
N THR A 31 -24.06 10.82 -4.78
CA THR A 31 -24.78 11.93 -5.45
C THR A 31 -24.06 12.35 -6.72
N PRO A 32 -24.76 12.88 -7.74
CA PRO A 32 -24.12 13.36 -8.97
C PRO A 32 -23.01 14.38 -8.71
N GLN A 33 -23.19 15.24 -7.71
CA GLN A 33 -22.21 16.25 -7.31
C GLN A 33 -20.95 15.62 -6.69
N ARG A 34 -21.11 14.58 -5.84
CA ARG A 34 -19.99 13.84 -5.27
C ARG A 34 -19.25 13.04 -6.34
N GLN A 35 -19.97 12.41 -7.27
CA GLN A 35 -19.36 11.71 -8.40
C GLN A 35 -18.57 12.66 -9.30
N ALA A 36 -19.14 13.83 -9.63
CA ALA A 36 -18.45 14.84 -10.43
C ALA A 36 -17.18 15.34 -9.72
N SER A 37 -17.21 15.50 -8.40
CA SER A 37 -16.04 15.88 -7.61
C SER A 37 -14.99 14.77 -7.55
N MET A 38 -15.41 13.52 -7.35
CA MET A 38 -14.51 12.35 -7.36
C MET A 38 -13.81 12.17 -8.71
N ARG A 39 -14.50 12.39 -9.83
CA ARG A 39 -13.93 12.31 -11.19
C ARG A 39 -12.81 13.34 -11.46
N LYS A 40 -12.73 14.41 -10.67
CA LYS A 40 -11.64 15.40 -10.75
C LYS A 40 -10.38 14.95 -10.02
N LEU A 41 -10.48 13.94 -9.15
CA LEU A 41 -9.35 13.41 -8.41
C LEU A 41 -8.61 12.38 -9.28
N PRO A 42 -7.27 12.36 -9.26
CA PRO A 42 -6.51 11.30 -9.88
C PRO A 42 -6.85 9.96 -9.20
N PRO A 43 -7.14 8.90 -9.97
CA PRO A 43 -7.45 7.59 -9.41
C PRO A 43 -6.25 7.04 -8.64
N ASN A 44 -6.51 6.40 -7.50
CA ASN A 44 -5.51 5.71 -6.70
C ASN A 44 -4.33 6.56 -6.20
N LYS A 45 -4.51 7.88 -6.07
CA LYS A 45 -3.51 8.80 -5.53
C LYS A 45 -4.08 9.64 -4.40
N PHE A 46 -3.21 10.02 -3.46
CA PHE A 46 -3.55 11.01 -2.44
C PHE A 46 -3.46 12.41 -3.03
N VAL A 47 -4.46 13.23 -2.71
CA VAL A 47 -4.49 14.66 -3.00
C VAL A 47 -4.63 15.40 -1.69
N ARG A 48 -3.84 16.47 -1.52
CA ARG A 48 -4.02 17.41 -0.43
C ARG A 48 -5.07 18.43 -0.85
N GLN A 49 -6.16 18.54 -0.09
CA GLN A 49 -7.26 19.45 -0.32
C GLN A 49 -7.37 20.42 0.85
N ALA A 50 -7.56 21.71 0.56
CA ALA A 50 -7.81 22.70 1.60
C ALA A 50 -9.18 22.48 2.24
N LYS A 51 -9.28 22.66 3.55
CA LYS A 51 -10.53 22.56 4.32
C LYS A 51 -10.49 23.63 5.42
N GLY A 52 -11.00 24.82 5.10
CA GLY A 52 -10.85 25.99 5.97
C GLY A 52 -9.38 26.42 6.04
N ASP A 53 -8.89 26.68 7.25
CA ASP A 53 -7.47 27.00 7.51
C ASP A 53 -6.55 25.76 7.50
N ASP A 54 -7.14 24.56 7.48
CA ASP A 54 -6.43 23.29 7.47
C ASP A 54 -6.44 22.63 6.08
N PHE A 55 -5.85 21.43 6.01
CA PHE A 55 -5.91 20.57 4.85
C PHE A 55 -6.23 19.14 5.25
N VAL A 56 -6.86 18.43 4.32
CA VAL A 56 -7.13 17.00 4.41
C VAL A 56 -6.46 16.27 3.27
N PHE A 57 -6.16 14.99 3.50
CA PHE A 57 -5.73 14.06 2.49
C PHE A 57 -6.93 13.29 1.97
N VAL A 58 -7.04 13.25 0.64
CA VAL A 58 -8.16 12.67 -0.08
C VAL A 58 -7.65 11.60 -1.02
N TYR A 59 -8.24 10.42 -0.98
CA TYR A 59 -7.90 9.29 -1.84
C TYR A 59 -9.16 8.78 -2.53
N ALA A 60 -9.16 8.77 -3.86
CA ALA A 60 -10.30 8.30 -4.64
C ALA A 60 -10.10 6.85 -5.11
N ASP A 61 -11.11 6.02 -4.85
CA ASP A 61 -11.25 4.69 -5.45
C ASP A 61 -12.50 4.67 -6.35
N PRO A 62 -12.33 4.88 -7.67
CA PRO A 62 -13.44 4.87 -8.61
C PRO A 62 -13.80 3.46 -9.10
N VAL A 63 -13.04 2.42 -8.73
CA VAL A 63 -13.16 1.08 -9.32
C VAL A 63 -13.92 0.12 -8.40
N VAL A 64 -13.58 0.08 -7.11
CA VAL A 64 -14.14 -0.92 -6.19
C VAL A 64 -15.29 -0.34 -5.38
N CYS A 65 -15.04 0.65 -4.52
CA CYS A 65 -16.07 1.21 -3.65
C CYS A 65 -16.86 2.39 -4.27
N GLN A 66 -16.34 3.00 -5.35
CA GLN A 66 -16.84 4.29 -5.88
C GLN A 66 -16.96 5.36 -4.78
N CYS A 67 -15.92 5.45 -3.96
CA CYS A 67 -15.90 6.26 -2.75
C CYS A 67 -14.60 7.06 -2.64
N VAL A 68 -14.62 8.03 -1.74
CA VAL A 68 -13.49 8.91 -1.46
C VAL A 68 -13.13 8.76 0.01
N TYR A 69 -11.90 8.37 0.29
CA TYR A 69 -11.35 8.29 1.64
C TYR A 69 -10.77 9.65 2.03
N VAL A 70 -11.20 10.18 3.18
CA VAL A 70 -10.75 11.48 3.69
C VAL A 70 -10.14 11.30 5.08
N GLY A 71 -8.94 11.86 5.26
CA GLY A 71 -8.21 11.82 6.53
C GLY A 71 -7.45 13.11 6.76
N ASP A 72 -7.08 13.40 8.00
CA ASP A 72 -6.24 14.52 8.35
C ASP A 72 -4.74 14.17 8.19
N GLN A 73 -3.87 15.07 8.65
CA GLN A 73 -2.43 14.85 8.61
C GLN A 73 -1.97 13.68 9.48
N ASN A 74 -2.61 13.45 10.63
CA ASN A 74 -2.29 12.33 11.50
C ASN A 74 -2.64 11.01 10.83
N ALA A 75 -3.83 10.92 10.20
CA ALA A 75 -4.24 9.74 9.46
C ALA A 75 -3.28 9.43 8.30
N TYR A 76 -2.86 10.45 7.55
CA TYR A 76 -1.87 10.24 6.49
C TYR A 76 -0.51 9.75 7.02
N GLY A 77 -0.06 10.28 8.16
CA GLY A 77 1.15 9.82 8.83
C GLY A 77 1.07 8.36 9.27
N GLN A 78 -0.04 7.96 9.89
CA GLN A 78 -0.28 6.57 10.29
C GLN A 78 -0.33 5.62 9.09
N TYR A 79 -1.00 6.02 8.01
CA TYR A 79 -1.04 5.26 6.77
C TYR A 79 0.37 4.99 6.22
N ARG A 80 1.20 6.04 6.14
CA ARG A 80 2.60 5.94 5.69
C ARG A 80 3.40 4.98 6.55
N GLN A 81 3.24 5.05 7.87
CA GLN A 81 3.93 4.16 8.80
C GLN A 81 3.51 2.71 8.60
N MET A 82 2.21 2.43 8.47
CA MET A 82 1.73 1.07 8.27
C MET A 82 2.17 0.47 6.94
N VAL A 83 2.18 1.24 5.86
CA VAL A 83 2.71 0.78 4.56
C VAL A 83 4.19 0.41 4.69
N PHE A 84 4.97 1.23 5.39
CA PHE A 84 6.38 0.94 5.64
C PHE A 84 6.58 -0.36 6.45
N GLN A 85 5.83 -0.53 7.54
CA GLN A 85 5.89 -1.74 8.37
C GLN A 85 5.47 -3.00 7.60
N LYS A 86 4.43 -2.90 6.76
CA LYS A 86 3.98 -4.00 5.90
C LYS A 86 5.09 -4.42 4.93
N ASN A 87 5.71 -3.46 4.23
CA ASN A 87 6.80 -3.77 3.31
C ASN A 87 7.97 -4.46 4.02
N LEU A 88 8.35 -3.99 5.21
CA LEU A 88 9.40 -4.61 6.01
C LEU A 88 9.03 -6.04 6.44
N ALA A 89 7.78 -6.27 6.84
CA ALA A 89 7.31 -7.60 7.21
C ALA A 89 7.29 -8.57 6.01
N ASP A 90 6.86 -8.09 4.84
CA ASP A 90 6.83 -8.87 3.61
C ASP A 90 8.25 -9.18 3.11
N GLU A 91 9.18 -8.23 3.21
CA GLU A 91 10.61 -8.46 2.94
C GLU A 91 11.18 -9.53 3.87
N LYS A 92 10.97 -9.42 5.18
CA LYS A 92 11.44 -10.42 6.15
C LYS A 92 10.89 -11.82 5.86
N ARG A 93 9.61 -11.92 5.47
CA ARG A 93 9.00 -13.20 5.08
C ARG A 93 9.66 -13.76 3.82
N MET A 94 9.90 -12.92 2.81
CA MET A 94 10.58 -13.32 1.59
C MET A 94 12.02 -13.78 1.87
N THR A 95 12.77 -13.05 2.69
CA THR A 95 14.12 -13.45 3.10
C THR A 95 14.09 -14.78 3.85
N ALA A 96 13.14 -14.99 4.76
CA ALA A 96 13.00 -16.26 5.48
C ALA A 96 12.68 -17.43 4.54
N SER A 97 11.81 -17.25 3.54
CA SER A 97 11.57 -18.29 2.52
C SER A 97 12.80 -18.54 1.65
N MET A 98 13.54 -17.50 1.26
CA MET A 98 14.76 -17.67 0.47
C MET A 98 15.89 -18.33 1.26
N ALA A 99 15.93 -18.12 2.59
CA ALA A 99 16.88 -18.80 3.46
C ALA A 99 16.57 -20.30 3.62
N GLN A 100 15.29 -20.70 3.49
CA GLN A 100 14.92 -22.12 3.43
C GLN A 100 15.34 -22.75 2.10
N ASP A 101 15.24 -22.00 1.01
CA ASP A 101 15.68 -22.39 -0.34
C ASP A 101 17.11 -21.91 -0.64
N ALA A 102 17.98 -21.86 0.38
CA ALA A 102 19.31 -21.26 0.27
C ALA A 102 20.10 -21.87 -0.89
N PHE A 103 20.59 -21.01 -1.77
CA PHE A 103 21.44 -21.41 -2.89
C PHE A 103 22.76 -22.00 -2.37
N ASP A 104 23.06 -23.24 -2.74
CA ASP A 104 24.34 -23.87 -2.43
C ASP A 104 25.43 -23.28 -3.34
N PHE A 105 26.27 -22.43 -2.76
CA PHE A 105 27.41 -21.83 -3.46
C PHE A 105 28.61 -22.78 -3.59
N ALA A 106 28.64 -23.92 -2.88
CA ALA A 106 29.80 -24.83 -2.86
C ALA A 106 30.18 -25.41 -4.25
N PRO A 107 29.24 -25.76 -5.15
CA PRO A 107 29.56 -26.27 -6.49
C PRO A 107 30.14 -25.21 -7.45
N TRP A 108 30.08 -23.92 -7.12
CA TRP A 108 30.46 -22.81 -8.01
C TRP A 108 31.86 -22.23 -7.74
N GLY A 109 32.71 -22.94 -7.00
CA GLY A 109 34.11 -22.57 -6.75
C GLY A 109 34.33 -21.74 -5.47
N PRO A 110 35.52 -21.13 -5.26
CA PRO A 110 36.06 -20.74 -3.95
C PRO A 110 35.43 -19.47 -3.36
N TRP A 111 34.11 -19.43 -3.26
CA TRP A 111 33.31 -18.34 -2.65
C TRP A 111 32.70 -18.74 -1.30
N GLY A 112 33.03 -19.94 -0.80
CA GLY A 112 32.59 -20.45 0.50
C GLY A 112 33.39 -19.87 1.68
N PRO A 113 32.94 -20.11 2.93
CA PRO A 113 33.51 -19.49 4.13
C PRO A 113 34.99 -19.78 4.37
N ASP A 114 35.56 -20.81 3.74
CA ASP A 114 36.95 -21.23 3.91
C ASP A 114 37.87 -20.82 2.72
N GLY A 115 37.47 -19.81 1.92
CA GLY A 115 38.08 -19.54 0.61
C GLY A 115 38.51 -18.11 0.29
N ILE A 116 38.66 -17.22 1.27
CA ILE A 116 39.26 -15.88 1.04
C ILE A 116 40.65 -15.83 1.70
N TYR A 117 41.71 -15.90 0.89
CA TYR A 117 43.01 -15.27 1.22
C TYR A 117 43.05 -13.89 0.55
#